data_AF-A0A411DKX3-F1
#
_entry.id   AF-A0A411DKX3-F1
#
_cell.length_a   1.000
_cell.length_b   1.000
_cell.length_c   1.000
_cell.angle_alpha   90.00
_cell.angle_beta   90.00
_cell.angle_gamma   90.00
#
_symmetry.space_group_name_H-M   'P 1'
#
loop_
_entity.id
_entity.type
_entity.pdbx_description
1 polymer ?
#
loop_
_entity_poly.entity_id
_entity_poly.type
_entity_poly.pdbx_seq_one_letter_code
_entity_poly.pdbx_strand_id
1 'polypeptide(L)'
;MNNSDTENIKLYLSGFSGKTYYFVIYQGENCITISQGSIPENGRIMIDVSRKCSNYQGMGRLFVYDQACVVVGLDVYISGNNCSIHCKSLQPSKNDIIYRDAKENERLNELSQIHSSIVNRYLAMQMAVSAFSKDDKNYSIFNTERIRQQKKYQSFQIQLEKNNDYVSKFLQIDNVSREQGTQLLECENDKARNNVACITDHLDWNVLYTSGRWMAVIDLWIRLHTTILKDQKRFNSDYKKISLKLESKLYNSFRKRTLYNLKNYQLGNEKWYKALPKNKPNK
;
A
#
# COMPACT_ATOMS: atom_id res chain seq x y z
N MET A 1 -6.94 -19.72 -32.84
CA MET A 1 -6.65 -20.42 -31.57
C MET A 1 -5.87 -19.45 -30.70
N ASN A 2 -6.54 -18.76 -29.78
CA ASN A 2 -5.85 -17.93 -28.80
C ASN A 2 -5.44 -18.86 -27.66
N ASN A 3 -4.16 -19.22 -27.60
CA ASN A 3 -3.58 -19.72 -26.34
C ASN A 3 -3.64 -18.56 -25.36
N SER A 4 -4.71 -18.47 -24.58
CA SER A 4 -4.68 -17.72 -23.34
C SER A 4 -3.80 -18.52 -22.41
N ASP A 5 -2.51 -18.17 -22.32
CA ASP A 5 -1.64 -18.70 -21.30
C ASP A 5 -2.27 -18.34 -19.94
N THR A 6 -2.96 -19.31 -19.34
CA THR A 6 -3.69 -19.10 -18.09
C THR A 6 -2.74 -18.64 -16.99
N GLU A 7 -3.03 -17.49 -16.39
CA GLU A 7 -2.28 -16.90 -15.28
C GLU A 7 -2.64 -17.63 -13.98
N ASN A 8 -1.82 -18.63 -13.61
CA ASN A 8 -2.06 -19.47 -12.45
C ASN A 8 -1.09 -19.15 -11.31
N ILE A 9 -1.66 -18.97 -10.12
CA ILE A 9 -0.91 -18.90 -8.86
C ILE A 9 -1.13 -20.23 -8.13
N LYS A 10 -0.05 -21.00 -7.97
CA LYS A 10 -0.06 -22.26 -7.22
C LYS A 10 0.31 -22.00 -5.77
N LEU A 11 -0.60 -22.29 -4.85
CA LEU A 11 -0.38 -22.14 -3.42
C LEU A 11 -0.17 -23.52 -2.77
N TYR A 12 0.82 -23.61 -1.89
CA TYR A 12 1.11 -24.79 -1.10
C TYR A 12 1.08 -24.42 0.39
N LEU A 13 -0.05 -24.72 1.04
CA LEU A 13 -0.44 -24.29 2.38
C LEU A 13 -0.71 -25.51 3.28
N SER A 14 0.20 -26.48 3.31
CA SER A 14 -0.03 -27.78 3.98
C SER A 14 -0.38 -27.68 5.46
N GLY A 15 0.10 -26.66 6.18
CA GLY A 15 -0.27 -26.42 7.57
C GLY A 15 -1.72 -25.97 7.78
N PHE A 16 -2.43 -25.56 6.73
CA PHE A 16 -3.73 -24.90 6.85
C PHE A 16 -4.89 -25.78 6.33
N SER A 17 -4.69 -27.09 6.20
CA SER A 17 -5.74 -28.04 5.80
C SER A 17 -7.05 -27.82 6.56
N GLY A 18 -8.17 -27.89 5.84
CA GLY A 18 -9.53 -27.71 6.38
C GLY A 18 -9.94 -26.26 6.66
N LYS A 19 -8.99 -25.31 6.68
CA LYS A 19 -9.28 -23.89 6.88
C LYS A 19 -9.88 -23.25 5.64
N THR A 20 -10.60 -22.15 5.82
CA THR A 20 -11.20 -21.41 4.69
C THR A 20 -10.18 -20.43 4.13
N TYR A 21 -10.11 -20.30 2.82
CA TYR A 21 -9.30 -19.27 2.16
C TYR A 21 -10.13 -18.36 1.27
N TYR A 22 -9.65 -17.13 1.12
CA TYR A 22 -10.12 -16.17 0.14
C TYR A 22 -8.92 -15.58 -0.58
N PHE A 23 -8.97 -15.52 -1.90
CA PHE A 23 -8.02 -14.76 -2.69
C PHE A 23 -8.75 -13.64 -3.41
N VAL A 24 -8.31 -12.41 -3.15
CA VAL A 24 -8.93 -11.19 -3.68
C VAL A 24 -7.91 -10.37 -4.46
N ILE A 25 -8.42 -9.53 -5.36
CA ILE A 25 -7.64 -8.50 -6.05
C ILE A 25 -8.32 -7.13 -5.89
N TYR A 26 -7.60 -6.06 -6.25
CA TYR A 26 -8.06 -4.69 -6.03
C TYR A 26 -8.17 -3.89 -7.33
N GLN A 27 -9.25 -3.11 -7.44
CA GLN A 27 -9.47 -2.11 -8.50
C GLN A 27 -10.21 -0.89 -7.94
N GLY A 28 -9.45 0.12 -7.53
CA GLY A 28 -9.97 1.32 -6.87
C GLY A 28 -10.62 0.96 -5.54
N GLU A 29 -11.90 1.27 -5.39
CA GLU A 29 -12.71 0.91 -4.21
C GLU A 29 -13.16 -0.56 -4.20
N ASN A 30 -13.00 -1.28 -5.31
CA ASN A 30 -13.48 -2.65 -5.43
C ASN A 30 -12.44 -3.65 -4.90
N CYS A 31 -12.93 -4.57 -4.06
CA CYS A 31 -12.25 -5.80 -3.67
C CYS A 31 -12.98 -6.96 -4.37
N ILE A 32 -12.29 -7.65 -5.28
CA ILE A 32 -12.90 -8.68 -6.13
C ILE A 32 -12.39 -10.04 -5.67
N THR A 33 -13.28 -10.90 -5.15
CA THR A 33 -12.93 -12.29 -4.83
C THR A 33 -12.72 -13.09 -6.10
N ILE A 34 -11.49 -13.55 -6.33
CA ILE A 34 -11.11 -14.40 -7.46
C ILE A 34 -11.43 -15.86 -7.14
N SER A 35 -10.97 -16.33 -5.99
CA SER A 35 -11.16 -17.71 -5.54
C SER A 35 -11.47 -17.75 -4.05
N GLN A 36 -12.25 -18.73 -3.63
CA GLN A 36 -12.53 -19.02 -2.23
C GLN A 36 -12.87 -20.50 -2.06
N GLY A 37 -12.64 -21.04 -0.87
CA GLY A 37 -13.00 -22.42 -0.54
C GLY A 37 -12.31 -22.92 0.71
N SER A 38 -12.35 -24.23 0.94
CA SER A 38 -11.56 -24.89 1.98
C SER A 38 -10.22 -25.35 1.41
N ILE A 39 -9.16 -25.19 2.19
CA ILE A 39 -7.83 -25.68 1.85
C ILE A 39 -7.88 -27.22 1.89
N PRO A 40 -7.57 -27.92 0.77
CA PRO A 40 -7.62 -29.38 0.74
C PRO A 40 -6.61 -30.02 1.69
N GLU A 41 -6.77 -31.32 1.96
CA GLU A 41 -5.86 -32.08 2.83
C GLU A 41 -4.39 -32.03 2.39
N ASN A 42 -4.16 -32.00 1.08
CA ASN A 42 -2.81 -31.89 0.52
C ASN A 42 -2.26 -30.46 0.53
N GLY A 43 -3.03 -29.47 1.01
CA GLY A 43 -2.67 -28.05 1.08
C GLY A 43 -2.52 -27.34 -0.25
N ARG A 44 -2.88 -27.96 -1.38
CA ARG A 44 -2.64 -27.41 -2.72
C ARG A 44 -3.86 -26.66 -3.23
N ILE A 45 -3.65 -25.42 -3.64
CA ILE A 45 -4.67 -24.58 -4.27
C ILE A 45 -4.10 -24.02 -5.57
N MET A 46 -4.95 -23.92 -6.59
CA MET A 46 -4.66 -23.25 -7.84
C MET A 46 -5.64 -22.10 -8.02
N ILE A 47 -5.11 -20.90 -8.25
CA ILE A 47 -5.90 -19.70 -8.49
C ILE A 47 -5.67 -19.29 -9.94
N ASP A 48 -6.74 -19.25 -10.71
CA ASP A 48 -6.77 -18.70 -12.06
C ASP A 48 -7.38 -17.29 -12.00
N VAL A 49 -6.52 -16.28 -12.14
CA VAL A 49 -6.91 -14.85 -12.08
C VAL A 49 -7.66 -14.46 -13.36
N SER A 50 -7.22 -15.02 -14.49
CA SER A 50 -7.72 -14.68 -15.83
C SER A 50 -9.21 -14.99 -16.01
N ARG A 51 -9.73 -15.96 -15.25
CA ARG A 51 -11.16 -16.34 -15.26
C ARG A 51 -12.10 -15.20 -14.90
N LYS A 52 -11.70 -14.27 -14.03
CA LYS A 52 -12.54 -13.11 -13.65
C LYS A 52 -11.98 -11.78 -14.13
N CYS A 53 -10.66 -11.68 -14.26
CA CYS A 53 -9.99 -10.44 -14.63
C CYS A 53 -8.82 -10.75 -15.58
N SER A 54 -9.10 -10.76 -16.88
CA SER A 54 -8.07 -10.96 -17.90
C SER A 54 -7.04 -9.84 -17.87
N ASN A 55 -5.75 -10.19 -17.98
CA ASN A 55 -4.61 -9.27 -17.99
C ASN A 55 -4.50 -8.40 -16.73
N TYR A 56 -4.82 -8.94 -15.56
CA TYR A 56 -4.71 -8.18 -14.32
C TYR A 56 -3.26 -8.12 -13.84
N GLN A 57 -2.73 -6.90 -13.76
CA GLN A 57 -1.45 -6.63 -13.13
C GLN A 57 -1.65 -5.77 -11.88
N GLY A 58 -1.34 -6.31 -10.71
CA GLY A 58 -1.65 -5.63 -9.46
C GLY A 58 -1.40 -6.44 -8.21
N MET A 59 -1.80 -5.89 -7.07
CA MET A 59 -1.78 -6.63 -5.81
C MET A 59 -3.02 -7.50 -5.67
N GLY A 60 -2.79 -8.76 -5.33
CA GLY A 60 -3.76 -9.65 -4.72
C GLY A 60 -3.44 -9.84 -3.25
N ARG A 61 -4.42 -10.37 -2.51
CA ARG A 61 -4.25 -10.78 -1.12
C ARG A 61 -4.89 -12.12 -0.87
N LEU A 62 -4.11 -13.03 -0.30
CA LEU A 62 -4.59 -14.27 0.27
C LEU A 62 -4.94 -14.03 1.73
N PHE A 63 -6.15 -14.43 2.10
CA PHE A 63 -6.59 -14.58 3.47
C PHE A 63 -6.82 -16.05 3.77
N VAL A 64 -6.33 -16.52 4.91
CA VAL A 64 -6.71 -17.82 5.47
C VAL A 64 -7.40 -17.58 6.80
N TYR A 65 -8.57 -18.18 6.96
CA TYR A 65 -9.42 -18.09 8.12
C TYR A 65 -9.48 -19.43 8.84
N ASP A 66 -9.24 -19.38 10.13
CA ASP A 66 -9.66 -20.43 11.04
C ASP A 66 -10.91 -19.95 11.77
N GLN A 67 -12.05 -20.59 11.49
CA GLN A 67 -13.35 -20.11 11.94
C GLN A 67 -13.57 -18.64 11.53
N ALA A 68 -13.71 -17.72 12.48
CA ALA A 68 -13.92 -16.29 12.24
C ALA A 68 -12.63 -15.45 12.30
N CYS A 69 -11.47 -16.06 12.54
CA CYS A 69 -10.21 -15.36 12.72
C CYS A 69 -9.30 -15.49 11.50
N VAL A 70 -8.76 -14.37 11.01
CA VAL A 70 -7.70 -14.38 10.00
C VAL A 70 -6.42 -14.90 10.66
N VAL A 71 -5.91 -16.03 10.18
CA VAL A 71 -4.63 -16.62 10.63
C VAL A 71 -3.49 -16.38 9.65
N VAL A 72 -3.80 -16.06 8.39
CA VAL A 72 -2.81 -15.63 7.38
C VAL A 72 -3.36 -14.47 6.57
N GLY A 73 -2.54 -13.44 6.38
CA GLY A 73 -2.73 -12.39 5.39
C GLY A 73 -1.46 -12.22 4.57
N LEU A 74 -1.50 -12.60 3.29
CA LEU A 74 -0.33 -12.53 2.41
C LEU A 74 -0.64 -11.65 1.19
N ASP A 75 0.15 -10.59 1.04
CA ASP A 75 0.18 -9.76 -0.15
C ASP A 75 0.94 -10.48 -1.27
N VAL A 76 0.34 -10.51 -2.46
CA VAL A 76 0.89 -11.17 -3.64
C VAL A 76 0.82 -10.21 -4.81
N TYR A 77 1.95 -9.88 -5.40
CA TYR A 77 1.99 -9.20 -6.68
C TYR A 77 1.70 -10.18 -7.82
N ILE A 78 0.69 -9.85 -8.62
CA ILE A 78 0.27 -10.59 -9.80
C ILE A 78 0.88 -9.87 -11.00
N SER A 79 1.93 -10.47 -11.58
CA SER A 79 2.69 -9.89 -12.69
C SER A 79 2.17 -10.30 -14.07
N GLY A 80 1.19 -11.21 -14.12
CA GLY A 80 0.71 -11.86 -15.36
C GLY A 80 1.48 -13.14 -15.72
N ASN A 81 2.40 -13.58 -14.87
CA ASN A 81 3.14 -14.84 -15.06
C ASN A 81 2.65 -15.92 -14.09
N ASN A 82 2.80 -17.18 -14.51
CA ASN A 82 2.61 -18.34 -13.63
C ASN A 82 3.64 -18.31 -12.50
N CYS A 83 3.19 -18.53 -11.27
CA CYS A 83 4.08 -18.61 -10.13
C CYS A 83 3.61 -19.60 -9.07
N SER A 84 4.48 -19.87 -8.11
CA SER A 84 4.10 -20.65 -6.92
C SER A 84 4.59 -20.04 -5.62
N ILE A 85 3.78 -20.21 -4.59
CA ILE A 85 4.02 -19.72 -3.24
C ILE A 85 3.87 -20.89 -2.28
N HIS A 86 4.93 -21.19 -1.55
CA HIS A 86 4.95 -22.24 -0.54
C HIS A 86 5.03 -21.62 0.84
N CYS A 87 4.09 -21.97 1.71
CA CYS A 87 4.16 -21.65 3.12
C CYS A 87 4.10 -22.94 3.93
N LYS A 88 5.22 -23.28 4.57
CA LYS A 88 5.34 -24.50 5.38
C LYS A 88 4.98 -24.28 6.85
N SER A 89 5.02 -23.02 7.32
CA SER A 89 4.78 -22.68 8.72
C SER A 89 3.29 -22.41 8.98
N LEU A 90 2.81 -22.89 10.13
CA LEU A 90 1.50 -22.55 10.69
C LEU A 90 1.40 -21.10 11.15
N GLN A 91 2.55 -20.46 11.37
CA GLN A 91 2.68 -19.04 11.68
C GLN A 91 3.61 -18.44 10.62
N PRO A 92 3.10 -18.06 9.45
CA PRO A 92 3.92 -17.59 8.36
C PRO A 92 4.67 -16.33 8.79
N SER A 93 5.98 -16.42 8.95
CA SER A 93 6.83 -15.25 8.88
C SER A 93 7.21 -14.99 7.43
N LYS A 94 7.70 -13.77 7.16
CA LYS A 94 8.27 -13.43 5.86
C LYS A 94 9.44 -14.33 5.44
N ASN A 95 10.03 -15.09 6.36
CA ASN A 95 11.12 -16.02 6.10
C ASN A 95 10.63 -17.45 5.78
N ASP A 96 9.36 -17.75 6.06
CA ASP A 96 8.78 -19.09 5.87
C ASP A 96 8.08 -19.25 4.51
N ILE A 97 8.07 -18.18 3.72
CA ILE A 97 7.43 -18.11 2.41
C ILE A 97 8.49 -18.27 1.34
N ILE A 98 8.36 -19.33 0.54
CA ILE A 98 9.24 -19.60 -0.59
C ILE A 98 8.46 -19.30 -1.87
N TYR A 99 8.99 -18.36 -2.66
CA TYR A 99 8.49 -18.01 -3.97
C TYR A 99 9.26 -18.81 -5.04
N ARG A 100 8.56 -19.37 -6.03
CA ARG A 100 9.19 -19.91 -7.25
C ARG A 100 8.53 -19.30 -8.46
N ASP A 101 9.37 -18.92 -9.43
CA ASP A 101 8.96 -18.19 -10.63
C ASP A 101 8.20 -16.89 -10.30
N ALA A 102 8.56 -16.26 -9.18
CA ALA A 102 7.89 -15.07 -8.63
C ALA A 102 8.92 -14.08 -8.04
N LYS A 103 9.94 -13.72 -8.81
CA LYS A 103 11.08 -12.88 -8.37
C LYS A 103 10.63 -11.53 -7.82
N GLU A 104 9.57 -10.96 -8.37
CA GLU A 104 9.01 -9.69 -7.92
C GLU A 104 8.35 -9.80 -6.54
N ASN A 105 7.74 -10.95 -6.22
CA ASN A 105 7.19 -11.21 -4.90
C ASN A 105 8.30 -11.44 -3.87
N GLU A 106 9.38 -12.13 -4.26
CA GLU A 106 10.58 -12.27 -3.43
C GLU A 106 11.18 -10.89 -3.13
N ARG A 107 11.37 -10.06 -4.15
CA ARG A 107 11.83 -8.67 -4.00
C ARG A 107 10.90 -7.82 -3.14
N LEU A 108 9.58 -7.95 -3.32
CA LEU A 108 8.60 -7.26 -2.49
C LEU A 108 8.77 -7.63 -1.02
N ASN A 109 8.96 -8.92 -0.73
CA ASN A 109 9.18 -9.40 0.62
C ASN A 109 10.48 -8.83 1.21
N GLU A 110 11.60 -8.92 0.49
CA GLU A 110 12.91 -8.38 0.89
C GLU A 110 12.85 -6.88 1.21
N LEU A 111 12.35 -6.07 0.27
CA LEU A 111 12.24 -4.63 0.43
C LEU A 111 11.30 -4.27 1.60
N SER A 112 10.24 -5.03 1.80
CA SER A 112 9.34 -4.85 2.95
C SER A 112 10.03 -5.16 4.28
N GLN A 113 10.96 -6.11 4.33
CA GLN A 113 11.76 -6.40 5.53
C GLN A 113 12.75 -5.28 5.80
N ILE A 114 13.45 -4.79 4.77
CA ILE A 114 14.37 -3.65 4.88
C ILE A 114 13.62 -2.42 5.43
N HIS A 115 12.48 -2.10 4.82
CA HIS A 115 11.60 -1.03 5.28
C HIS A 115 11.24 -1.18 6.77
N SER A 116 10.72 -2.35 7.16
CA SER A 116 10.29 -2.62 8.54
C SER A 116 11.46 -2.48 9.53
N SER A 117 12.65 -2.96 9.16
CA SER A 117 13.86 -2.84 9.98
C SER A 117 14.26 -1.37 10.21
N ILE A 118 14.22 -0.54 9.17
CA ILE A 118 14.53 0.90 9.27
C ILE A 118 13.50 1.60 10.16
N VAL A 119 12.21 1.43 9.87
CA VAL A 119 11.12 2.13 10.55
C VAL A 119 11.00 1.70 12.02
N ASN A 120 11.05 0.41 12.32
CA ASN A 120 10.92 -0.07 13.70
C ASN A 120 12.07 0.44 14.58
N ARG A 121 13.30 0.46 14.05
CA ARG A 121 14.45 1.04 14.76
C ARG A 121 14.27 2.54 14.95
N TYR A 122 13.83 3.27 13.93
CA TYR A 122 13.55 4.70 14.05
C TYR A 122 12.53 4.98 15.15
N LEU A 123 11.39 4.28 15.16
CA LEU A 123 10.33 4.47 16.15
C LEU A 123 10.82 4.14 17.56
N ALA A 124 11.56 3.04 17.74
CA ALA A 124 12.16 2.69 19.02
C ALA A 124 13.12 3.79 19.53
N MET A 125 13.96 4.33 18.65
CA MET A 125 14.88 5.41 19.03
C MET A 125 14.17 6.74 19.25
N GLN A 126 13.10 7.03 18.51
CA GLN A 126 12.27 8.21 18.75
C GLN A 126 11.67 8.17 20.15
N MET A 127 11.09 7.04 20.55
CA MET A 127 10.56 6.85 21.91
C MET A 127 11.65 7.00 22.96
N ALA A 128 12.83 6.41 22.74
CA ALA A 128 13.96 6.55 23.65
C ALA A 128 14.42 8.01 23.78
N VAL A 129 14.62 8.73 22.68
CA VAL A 129 14.98 10.16 22.68
C VAL A 129 13.96 11.01 23.43
N SER A 130 12.67 10.69 23.35
CA SER A 130 11.63 11.39 24.10
C SER A 130 11.60 11.06 25.60
N ALA A 131 12.14 9.91 26.01
CA ALA A 131 12.11 9.46 27.41
C ALA A 131 13.32 9.94 28.24
N PHE A 132 14.46 10.21 27.61
CA PHE A 132 15.70 10.62 28.28
C PHE A 132 15.97 12.13 28.12
N SER A 133 16.49 12.77 29.18
CA SER A 133 16.97 14.15 29.09
C SER A 133 18.22 14.25 28.22
N LYS A 134 18.49 15.42 27.65
CA LYS A 134 19.67 15.66 26.79
C LYS A 134 21.01 15.40 27.50
N ASP A 135 21.04 15.57 28.82
CA ASP A 135 22.23 15.34 29.65
C ASP A 135 22.41 13.85 30.03
N ASP A 136 21.44 12.99 29.72
CA ASP A 136 21.60 11.55 29.91
C ASP A 136 22.64 11.00 28.92
N LYS A 137 23.59 10.21 29.42
CA LYS A 137 24.66 9.61 28.61
C LYS A 137 24.13 8.82 27.40
N ASN A 138 22.94 8.22 27.53
CA ASN A 138 22.33 7.40 26.48
C ASN A 138 21.56 8.23 25.44
N TYR A 139 21.17 9.47 25.76
CA TYR A 139 20.42 10.34 24.83
C TYR A 139 21.16 10.50 23.50
N SER A 140 22.47 10.77 23.56
CA SER A 140 23.31 10.98 22.38
C SER A 140 23.36 9.74 21.47
N ILE A 141 23.38 8.55 22.07
CA ILE A 141 23.40 7.26 21.37
C ILE A 141 22.07 7.06 20.63
N PHE A 142 20.94 7.21 21.31
CA PHE A 142 19.62 7.04 20.70
C PHE A 142 19.34 8.08 19.61
N ASN A 143 19.71 9.34 19.85
CA ASN A 143 19.52 10.40 18.85
C ASN A 143 20.39 10.16 17.60
N THR A 144 21.62 9.68 17.77
CA THR A 144 22.51 9.33 16.65
C THR A 144 21.91 8.20 15.82
N GLU A 145 21.41 7.15 16.46
CA GLU A 145 20.76 6.04 15.77
C GLU A 145 19.48 6.48 15.06
N ARG A 146 18.66 7.32 15.69
CA ARG A 146 17.45 7.91 15.09
C ARG A 146 17.77 8.63 13.79
N ILE A 147 18.76 9.53 13.80
CA ILE A 147 19.22 10.27 12.62
C ILE A 147 19.77 9.31 11.55
N ARG A 148 20.49 8.26 11.96
CA ARG A 148 20.98 7.23 11.03
C ARG A 148 19.82 6.53 10.30
N GLN A 149 18.75 6.19 11.00
CA GLN A 149 17.59 5.55 10.37
C GLN A 149 16.81 6.50 9.45
N GLN A 150 16.73 7.80 9.76
CA GLN A 150 16.17 8.80 8.84
C GLN A 150 16.93 8.82 7.51
N LYS A 151 18.27 8.86 7.56
CA LYS A 151 19.12 8.82 6.36
C LYS A 151 18.95 7.52 5.58
N LYS A 152 18.92 6.37 6.26
CA LYS A 152 18.67 5.07 5.62
C LYS A 152 17.32 5.02 4.93
N TYR A 153 16.27 5.58 5.55
CA TYR A 153 14.95 5.66 4.93
C TYR A 153 14.96 6.53 3.67
N GLN A 154 15.62 7.70 3.70
CA GLN A 154 15.77 8.54 2.51
C GLN A 154 16.49 7.80 1.38
N SER A 155 17.60 7.11 1.67
CA SER A 155 18.29 6.27 0.68
C SER A 155 17.40 5.16 0.13
N PHE A 156 16.59 4.54 0.99
CA PHE A 156 15.61 3.53 0.57
C PHE A 156 14.57 4.13 -0.38
N GLN A 157 14.00 5.31 -0.09
CA GLN A 157 13.05 5.98 -1.00
C GLN A 157 13.66 6.31 -2.36
N ILE A 158 14.91 6.80 -2.38
CA ILE A 158 15.65 7.08 -3.62
C ILE A 158 15.85 5.80 -4.45
N GLN A 159 16.15 4.68 -3.79
CA GLN A 159 16.27 3.39 -4.47
C GLN A 159 14.93 2.93 -5.08
N LEU A 160 13.82 3.09 -4.35
CA LEU A 160 12.48 2.77 -4.88
C LEU A 160 12.16 3.63 -6.12
N GLU A 161 12.43 4.94 -6.05
CA GLU A 161 12.19 5.86 -7.16
C GLU A 161 13.03 5.50 -8.40
N LYS A 162 14.30 5.11 -8.21
CA LYS A 162 15.20 4.73 -9.31
C LYS A 162 14.77 3.45 -10.04
N ASN A 163 14.24 2.45 -9.32
CA ASN A 163 13.89 1.16 -9.92
C ASN A 163 12.65 1.26 -10.83
N ASN A 164 11.69 2.13 -10.48
CA ASN A 164 10.47 2.43 -11.25
C ASN A 164 9.61 1.19 -11.64
N ASP A 165 9.81 0.05 -10.97
CA ASP A 165 9.00 -1.16 -11.13
C ASP A 165 7.72 -1.10 -10.28
N TYR A 166 6.77 -2.02 -10.53
CA TYR A 166 5.50 -2.06 -9.81
C TYR A 166 5.71 -2.20 -8.29
N VAL A 167 6.61 -3.09 -7.87
CA VAL A 167 6.90 -3.37 -6.46
C VAL A 167 7.39 -2.12 -5.74
N SER A 168 8.30 -1.38 -6.37
CA SER A 168 8.88 -0.16 -5.82
C SER A 168 7.84 0.95 -5.70
N LYS A 169 7.00 1.12 -6.72
CA LYS A 169 5.86 2.06 -6.69
C LYS A 169 4.83 1.66 -5.63
N PHE A 170 4.52 0.37 -5.52
CA PHE A 170 3.63 -0.16 -4.50
C PHE A 170 4.16 0.15 -3.10
N LEU A 171 5.46 -0.04 -2.85
CA LEU A 171 6.04 0.26 -1.54
C LEU A 171 6.00 1.76 -1.23
N GLN A 172 6.19 2.65 -2.21
CA GLN A 172 5.99 4.08 -2.00
C GLN A 172 4.53 4.40 -1.59
N ILE A 173 3.56 3.77 -2.26
CA ILE A 173 2.13 3.88 -1.92
C ILE A 173 1.85 3.34 -0.51
N ASP A 174 2.43 2.20 -0.17
CA ASP A 174 2.27 1.54 1.12
C ASP A 174 2.83 2.41 2.27
N ASN A 175 3.98 3.06 2.07
CA ASN A 175 4.57 4.01 3.00
C ASN A 175 3.66 5.22 3.25
N VAL A 176 3.11 5.80 2.18
CA VAL A 176 2.13 6.89 2.28
C VAL A 176 0.89 6.45 3.04
N SER A 177 0.37 5.24 2.77
CA SER A 177 -0.82 4.72 3.46
C SER A 177 -0.62 4.54 4.97
N ARG A 178 0.64 4.51 5.44
CA ARG A 178 1.07 4.49 6.85
C ARG A 178 1.53 5.85 7.37
N GLU A 179 1.28 6.93 6.62
CA GLU A 179 1.65 8.31 6.95
C GLU A 179 3.16 8.57 7.04
N GLN A 180 3.98 7.69 6.47
CA GLN A 180 5.45 7.78 6.51
C GLN A 180 6.02 8.59 5.35
N GLY A 181 5.25 8.79 4.28
CA GLY A 181 5.65 9.57 3.11
C GLY A 181 7.04 9.19 2.57
N THR A 182 7.79 10.19 2.11
CA THR A 182 9.17 10.02 1.61
C THR A 182 10.23 10.29 2.68
N GLN A 183 9.83 10.73 3.89
CA GLN A 183 10.76 11.05 4.97
C GLN A 183 10.19 10.70 6.35
N LEU A 184 11.04 10.14 7.21
CA LEU A 184 10.71 9.92 8.62
C LEU A 184 10.84 11.24 9.39
N LEU A 185 9.71 11.91 9.57
CA LEU A 185 9.60 13.21 10.24
C LEU A 185 8.94 13.03 11.62
N GLU A 186 8.99 14.06 12.45
CA GLU A 186 8.41 14.04 13.80
C GLU A 186 7.22 14.99 13.89
N CYS A 187 7.41 16.23 13.45
CA CYS A 187 6.39 17.26 13.39
C CYS A 187 5.23 16.83 12.48
N GLU A 188 4.00 16.89 13.01
CA GLU A 188 2.79 16.50 12.30
C GLU A 188 2.57 17.34 11.02
N ASN A 189 2.84 18.65 11.08
CA ASN A 189 2.72 19.51 9.90
C ASN A 189 3.71 19.15 8.80
N ASP A 190 4.94 18.80 9.15
CA ASP A 190 5.96 18.41 8.16
C ASP A 190 5.63 17.06 7.54
N LYS A 191 5.17 16.09 8.35
CA LYS A 191 4.62 14.81 7.86
C LYS A 191 3.47 15.03 6.88
N ALA A 192 2.52 15.91 7.22
CA ALA A 192 1.38 16.22 6.36
C ALA A 192 1.82 16.85 5.03
N ARG A 193 2.75 17.81 5.07
CA ARG A 193 3.30 18.43 3.85
C ARG A 193 4.04 17.42 2.99
N ASN A 194 4.83 16.54 3.60
CA ASN A 194 5.59 15.51 2.92
C ASN A 194 4.66 14.47 2.24
N ASN A 195 3.66 13.97 2.97
CA ASN A 195 2.69 13.02 2.41
C ASN A 195 1.85 13.65 1.29
N VAL A 196 1.35 14.88 1.47
CA VAL A 196 0.59 15.58 0.41
C VAL A 196 1.46 15.78 -0.83
N ALA A 197 2.71 16.21 -0.69
CA ALA A 197 3.62 16.34 -1.83
C ALA A 197 3.83 14.99 -2.54
N CYS A 198 4.07 13.92 -1.78
CA CYS A 198 4.21 12.58 -2.34
C CYS A 198 2.97 12.15 -3.15
N ILE A 199 1.77 12.30 -2.57
CA ILE A 199 0.50 11.91 -3.21
C ILE A 199 0.24 12.72 -4.47
N THR A 200 0.41 14.03 -4.40
CA THR A 200 0.11 14.93 -5.51
C THR A 200 1.13 14.78 -6.64
N ASP A 201 2.42 14.61 -6.31
CA ASP A 201 3.50 14.79 -7.28
C ASP A 201 4.13 13.49 -7.75
N HIS A 202 4.31 12.51 -6.85
CA HIS A 202 5.17 11.36 -7.09
C HIS A 202 4.42 10.02 -7.22
N LEU A 203 3.21 9.90 -6.69
CA LEU A 203 2.48 8.63 -6.75
C LEU A 203 2.07 8.24 -8.17
N ASP A 204 2.29 6.96 -8.50
CA ASP A 204 1.74 6.32 -9.68
C ASP A 204 0.29 5.91 -9.43
N TRP A 205 -0.64 6.61 -10.08
CA TRP A 205 -2.07 6.43 -9.88
C TRP A 205 -2.61 5.13 -10.46
N ASN A 206 -1.93 4.54 -11.45
CA ASN A 206 -2.32 3.23 -12.01
C ASN A 206 -1.95 2.11 -11.03
N VAL A 207 -0.75 2.18 -10.44
CA VAL A 207 -0.35 1.24 -9.37
C VAL A 207 -1.25 1.43 -8.15
N LEU A 208 -1.56 2.67 -7.75
CA LEU A 208 -2.47 2.92 -6.63
C LEU A 208 -3.84 2.27 -6.87
N TYR A 209 -4.36 2.33 -8.10
CA TYR A 209 -5.64 1.74 -8.46
C TYR A 209 -5.67 0.22 -8.27
N THR A 210 -4.55 -0.50 -8.44
CA THR A 210 -4.48 -1.95 -8.25
C THR A 210 -3.77 -2.41 -6.97
N SER A 211 -3.41 -1.47 -6.09
CA SER A 211 -2.62 -1.75 -4.88
C SER A 211 -3.43 -2.23 -3.66
N GLY A 212 -4.76 -2.05 -3.66
CA GLY A 212 -5.59 -2.19 -2.46
C GLY A 212 -5.47 -1.03 -1.46
N ARG A 213 -4.75 0.05 -1.81
CA ARG A 213 -4.56 1.25 -0.97
C ARG A 213 -5.34 2.47 -1.45
N TRP A 214 -6.13 2.35 -2.53
CA TRP A 214 -6.86 3.45 -3.17
C TRP A 214 -7.63 4.32 -2.19
N MET A 215 -8.52 3.71 -1.40
CA MET A 215 -9.33 4.45 -0.43
C MET A 215 -8.46 5.09 0.65
N ALA A 216 -7.58 4.31 1.28
CA ALA A 216 -6.74 4.79 2.38
C ALA A 216 -5.90 6.01 1.99
N VAL A 217 -5.30 6.02 0.80
CA VAL A 217 -4.47 7.14 0.32
C VAL A 217 -5.31 8.38 0.02
N ILE A 218 -6.47 8.24 -0.62
CA ILE A 218 -7.34 9.38 -0.93
C ILE A 218 -7.92 9.97 0.36
N ASP A 219 -8.34 9.13 1.30
CA ASP A 219 -8.88 9.55 2.59
C ASP A 219 -7.82 10.30 3.40
N LEU A 220 -6.61 9.76 3.44
CA LEU A 220 -5.46 10.40 4.06
C LEU A 220 -5.23 11.77 3.44
N TRP A 221 -5.08 11.85 2.11
CA TRP A 221 -4.84 13.11 1.40
C TRP A 221 -5.87 14.19 1.76
N ILE A 222 -7.16 13.84 1.75
CA ILE A 222 -8.25 14.75 2.11
C ILE A 222 -8.12 15.19 3.56
N ARG A 223 -7.93 14.25 4.50
CA ARG A 223 -7.74 14.53 5.93
C ARG A 223 -6.56 15.47 6.17
N LEU A 224 -5.42 15.24 5.52
CA LEU A 224 -4.24 16.10 5.65
C LEU A 224 -4.54 17.54 5.23
N HIS A 225 -5.23 17.74 4.10
CA HIS A 225 -5.57 19.08 3.61
C HIS A 225 -6.54 19.85 4.52
N THR A 226 -7.47 19.14 5.12
CA THR A 226 -8.68 19.73 5.73
C THR A 226 -8.59 19.82 7.25
N THR A 227 -7.86 18.89 7.87
CA THR A 227 -7.70 18.82 9.34
C THR A 227 -6.36 19.37 9.79
N ILE A 228 -5.27 19.06 9.08
CA ILE A 228 -3.91 19.42 9.52
C ILE A 228 -3.46 20.72 8.84
N LEU A 229 -3.37 20.72 7.50
CA LEU A 229 -2.86 21.86 6.74
C LEU A 229 -3.86 23.02 6.68
N LYS A 230 -5.16 22.71 6.65
CA LYS A 230 -6.28 23.67 6.57
C LYS A 230 -6.13 24.70 5.44
N ASP A 231 -5.53 24.30 4.32
CA ASP A 231 -5.26 25.16 3.16
C ASP A 231 -6.11 24.73 1.95
N GLN A 232 -7.21 25.46 1.74
CA GLN A 232 -8.14 25.20 0.64
C GLN A 232 -7.57 25.58 -0.73
N LYS A 233 -6.75 26.63 -0.81
CA LYS A 233 -6.17 27.05 -2.10
C LYS A 233 -5.22 25.95 -2.60
N ARG A 234 -4.39 25.43 -1.69
CA ARG A 234 -3.52 24.29 -1.98
C ARG A 234 -4.32 23.04 -2.36
N PHE A 235 -5.37 22.70 -1.60
CA PHE A 235 -6.23 21.55 -1.93
C PHE A 235 -6.81 21.64 -3.35
N ASN A 236 -7.32 22.80 -3.77
CA ASN A 236 -7.86 22.97 -5.12
C ASN A 236 -6.78 22.83 -6.20
N SER A 237 -5.58 23.37 -5.94
CA SER A 237 -4.42 23.24 -6.83
C SER A 237 -4.00 21.77 -6.97
N ASP A 238 -3.87 21.07 -5.85
CA ASP A 238 -3.44 19.68 -5.80
C ASP A 238 -4.50 18.76 -6.42
N TYR A 239 -5.79 19.00 -6.16
CA TYR A 239 -6.90 18.29 -6.82
C TYR A 239 -6.84 18.44 -8.33
N LYS A 240 -6.61 19.65 -8.84
CA LYS A 240 -6.48 19.91 -10.29
C LYS A 240 -5.28 19.16 -10.85
N LYS A 241 -4.12 19.24 -10.17
CA LYS A 241 -2.88 18.56 -10.59
C LYS A 241 -3.06 17.05 -10.67
N ILE A 242 -3.69 16.44 -9.67
CA ILE A 242 -4.05 15.01 -9.67
C ILE A 242 -5.01 14.72 -10.83
N SER A 243 -6.10 15.48 -10.95
CA SER A 243 -7.13 15.27 -11.97
C SER A 243 -6.59 15.26 -13.41
N LEU A 244 -5.57 16.07 -13.68
CA LEU A 244 -4.91 16.14 -14.99
C LEU A 244 -4.06 14.89 -15.30
N LYS A 245 -3.56 14.18 -14.28
CA LYS A 245 -2.78 12.94 -14.41
C LYS A 245 -3.65 11.71 -14.66
N LEU A 246 -4.94 11.76 -14.29
CA LEU A 246 -5.81 10.58 -14.28
C LEU A 246 -6.54 10.37 -15.61
N GLU A 247 -6.56 9.14 -16.09
CA GLU A 247 -7.50 8.72 -17.15
C GLU A 247 -8.96 8.75 -16.65
N SER A 248 -9.93 8.75 -17.57
CA SER A 248 -11.35 8.96 -17.25
C SER A 248 -11.89 8.00 -16.18
N LYS A 249 -11.54 6.72 -16.25
CA LYS A 249 -11.97 5.70 -15.27
C LYS A 249 -11.43 6.02 -13.86
N LEU A 250 -10.13 6.27 -13.75
CA LEU A 250 -9.47 6.59 -12.48
C LEU A 250 -9.96 7.94 -11.94
N TYR A 251 -10.11 8.94 -12.80
CA TYR A 251 -10.64 10.25 -12.44
C TYR A 251 -12.03 10.14 -11.83
N ASN A 252 -12.93 9.38 -12.45
CA ASN A 252 -14.29 9.19 -11.94
C ASN A 252 -14.27 8.52 -10.56
N SER A 253 -13.43 7.48 -10.38
CA SER A 253 -13.26 6.83 -9.07
C SER A 253 -12.69 7.78 -8.01
N PHE A 254 -11.67 8.56 -8.37
CA PHE A 254 -11.00 9.53 -7.48
C PHE A 254 -11.96 10.63 -7.06
N ARG A 255 -12.69 11.21 -8.02
CA ARG A 255 -13.71 12.22 -7.77
C ARG A 255 -14.83 11.68 -6.90
N LYS A 256 -15.34 10.48 -7.17
CA LYS A 256 -16.40 9.84 -6.37
C LYS A 256 -15.96 9.69 -4.93
N ARG A 257 -14.77 9.13 -4.69
CA ARG A 257 -14.23 8.97 -3.32
C ARG A 257 -14.00 10.31 -2.64
N THR A 258 -13.45 11.29 -3.35
CA THR A 258 -13.21 12.64 -2.83
C THR A 258 -14.50 13.32 -2.38
N LEU A 259 -15.54 13.29 -3.23
CA LEU A 259 -16.84 13.86 -2.90
C LEU A 259 -17.50 13.13 -1.74
N TYR A 260 -17.40 11.81 -1.69
CA TYR A 260 -17.94 11.01 -0.59
C TYR A 260 -17.30 11.43 0.75
N ASN A 261 -15.97 11.55 0.82
CA ASN A 261 -15.28 11.97 2.04
C ASN A 261 -15.61 13.40 2.46
N LEU A 262 -15.59 14.35 1.53
CA LEU A 262 -15.91 15.75 1.83
C LEU A 262 -17.36 15.96 2.28
N LYS A 263 -18.29 15.08 1.86
CA LYS A 263 -19.69 15.15 2.28
C LYS A 263 -19.95 14.43 3.61
N ASN A 264 -19.30 13.30 3.85
CA ASN A 264 -19.70 12.39 4.93
C ASN A 264 -18.75 12.37 6.13
N TYR A 265 -17.45 12.61 5.93
CA TYR A 265 -16.44 12.43 6.99
C TYR A 265 -15.98 13.75 7.62
N GLN A 266 -16.39 14.89 7.07
CA GLN A 266 -15.96 16.19 7.54
C GLN A 266 -17.17 17.11 7.67
N LEU A 267 -17.58 17.32 8.93
CA LEU A 267 -18.49 18.35 9.42
C LEU A 267 -18.79 19.45 8.39
N GLY A 268 -19.82 19.23 7.55
CA GLY A 268 -20.60 20.26 6.87
C GLY A 268 -19.86 21.42 6.20
N ASN A 269 -18.60 21.27 5.76
CA ASN A 269 -17.86 22.40 5.24
C ASN A 269 -18.05 22.47 3.72
N GLU A 270 -19.27 22.87 3.32
CA GLU A 270 -19.72 22.97 1.93
C GLU A 270 -18.69 23.65 1.01
N LYS A 271 -17.93 24.58 1.59
CA LYS A 271 -16.87 25.33 0.95
C LYS A 271 -15.88 24.44 0.19
N TRP A 272 -15.52 23.26 0.72
CA TRP A 272 -14.50 22.39 0.12
C TRP A 272 -15.02 21.65 -1.12
N TYR A 273 -16.19 21.01 -1.04
CA TYR A 273 -16.71 20.30 -2.21
C TYR A 273 -17.32 21.24 -3.24
N LYS A 274 -17.86 22.41 -2.86
CA LYS A 274 -18.33 23.45 -3.80
C LYS A 274 -17.19 24.04 -4.62
N ALA A 275 -15.95 23.97 -4.14
CA ALA A 275 -14.77 24.43 -4.86
C ALA A 275 -14.25 23.42 -5.90
N LEU A 276 -14.75 22.18 -5.89
CA LEU A 276 -14.33 21.17 -6.87
C LEU A 276 -14.99 21.40 -8.23
N PRO A 277 -14.23 21.28 -9.34
CA PRO A 277 -14.80 21.38 -10.68
C PRO A 277 -15.82 20.26 -10.93
N LYS A 278 -16.94 20.60 -11.57
CA LYS A 278 -18.00 19.64 -11.89
C LYS A 278 -17.54 18.56 -12.87
N ASN A 279 -16.68 18.95 -13.82
CA ASN A 279 -16.12 18.10 -14.87
C ASN A 279 -14.60 17.98 -14.74
N LYS A 280 -14.02 16.99 -15.42
CA LYS A 280 -12.55 16.86 -15.51
C LYS A 280 -11.97 18.13 -16.14
N PRO A 281 -10.93 18.74 -15.55
CA PRO A 281 -10.29 19.91 -16.14
C PRO A 281 -9.66 19.55 -17.49
N ASN A 282 -9.84 20.43 -18.47
CA ASN A 282 -9.12 20.35 -19.75
C ASN A 282 -7.63 20.66 -19.50
N LYS A 283 -6.76 20.02 -20.30
CA LYS A 283 -5.32 20.30 -20.30
C LYS A 283 -5.04 21.72 -20.75
#